data_AF-A0A969P175-F1
#
_entry.id   AF-A0A969P175-F1
#
_cell.length_a   1.000
_cell.length_b   1.000
_cell.length_c   1.000
_cell.angle_alpha   90.00
_cell.angle_beta   90.00
_cell.angle_gamma   90.00
#
_symmetry.space_group_name_H-M   'P 1'
#
loop_
_entity.id
_entity.type
_entity.pdbx_description
1 polymer ?
#
loop_
_entity_poly.entity_id
_entity_poly.type
_entity_poly.pdbx_seq_one_letter_code
_entity_poly.pdbx_strand_id
1 'polypeptide(L)'
;MVPLILMSMVLLFLLLVLVVLVFSPNARAQRARAAGRLSVALQIYVRRHAPAQVVACLQEDLPSWPVRAQLILAFEELIQLETSAQVALAAGAPQAFATSFTDVSQHALENLLQTADRLWAVAVQRVDYAVLQQGLEREDERLQRLVGAIRRAREELALITLADAHAADFDHVTDHLRLLADMARHDRGGQQIEAVSEWLNQG
;
A
#
# COMPACT_ATOMS: atom_id res chain seq x y z
N MET A 1 42.43 27.87 22.36
CA MET A 1 42.07 27.32 21.03
C MET A 1 41.20 26.06 21.13
N VAL A 2 41.50 25.11 22.01
CA VAL A 2 40.71 23.89 22.24
C VAL A 2 39.19 24.09 22.47
N PRO A 3 38.70 25.08 23.26
CA PRO A 3 37.25 25.21 23.50
C PRO A 3 36.46 25.67 22.25
N LEU A 4 37.10 26.41 21.34
CA LEU A 4 36.46 26.89 20.11
C LEU A 4 36.24 25.74 19.11
N ILE A 5 37.20 24.82 19.02
CA ILE A 5 37.10 23.61 18.19
C ILE A 5 36.00 22.70 18.73
N LEU A 6 35.94 22.51 20.05
CA LEU A 6 34.90 21.70 20.70
C LEU A 6 33.50 22.27 20.45
N MET A 7 33.29 23.58 20.63
CA MET A 7 32.00 24.23 20.34
C MET A 7 31.60 24.07 18.87
N SER A 8 32.56 24.25 17.95
CA SER A 8 32.31 24.09 16.52
C SER A 8 31.88 22.65 16.18
N MET A 9 32.55 21.64 16.74
CA MET A 9 32.17 20.23 16.53
C MET A 9 30.80 19.90 17.11
N VAL A 10 30.47 20.40 18.31
CA VAL A 10 29.15 20.20 18.91
C VAL A 10 28.05 20.86 18.05
N LEU A 11 28.28 22.09 17.58
CA LEU A 11 27.34 22.79 16.72
C LEU A 11 27.12 22.04 15.40
N LEU A 12 28.20 21.54 14.79
CA LEU A 12 28.15 20.79 13.53
C LEU A 12 27.45 19.44 13.71
N PHE A 13 27.68 18.76 14.84
CA PHE A 13 26.96 17.53 15.19
C PHE A 13 25.47 17.78 15.40
N LEU A 14 25.09 18.82 16.14
CA LEU A 14 23.69 19.19 16.35
C LEU A 14 23.01 19.57 15.03
N LEU A 15 23.71 20.31 14.16
CA LEU A 15 23.19 20.68 12.84
C LEU A 15 23.01 19.44 11.96
N LEU A 16 23.94 18.48 12.00
CA LEU A 16 23.82 17.22 11.29
C LEU A 16 22.65 16.37 11.80
N VAL A 17 22.48 16.25 13.12
CA VAL A 17 21.34 15.56 13.74
C VAL A 17 20.02 16.23 13.34
N LEU A 18 19.97 17.57 13.37
CA LEU A 18 18.79 18.34 12.94
C LEU A 18 18.45 18.04 11.47
N VAL A 19 19.44 18.06 10.58
CA VAL A 19 19.24 17.72 9.16
C VAL A 19 18.73 16.29 9.03
N VAL A 20 19.32 15.31 9.70
CA VAL A 20 18.87 13.92 9.66
C VAL A 20 17.42 13.78 10.16
N LEU A 21 17.06 14.47 11.24
CA LEU A 21 15.69 14.44 11.79
C LEU A 21 14.68 15.09 10.84
N VAL A 22 15.00 16.27 10.30
CA VAL A 22 14.12 17.03 9.39
C VAL A 22 13.98 16.35 8.03
N PHE A 23 15.02 15.71 7.54
CA PHE A 23 14.97 14.99 6.26
C PHE A 23 14.62 13.50 6.42
N SER A 24 14.32 13.06 7.64
CA SER A 24 13.92 11.68 7.87
C SER A 24 12.62 11.33 7.12
N PRO A 25 12.50 10.11 6.57
CA PRO A 25 11.26 9.68 5.90
C PRO A 25 10.04 9.72 6.83
N ASN A 26 10.23 9.47 8.13
CA ASN A 26 9.16 9.56 9.13
C ASN A 26 8.65 11.00 9.26
N ALA A 27 9.54 11.99 9.33
CA ALA A 27 9.15 13.40 9.34
C ALA A 27 8.44 13.80 8.04
N ARG A 28 8.88 13.28 6.89
CA ARG A 28 8.21 13.51 5.60
C ARG A 28 6.79 12.93 5.57
N ALA A 29 6.62 11.70 6.04
CA ALA A 29 5.32 11.04 6.13
C ALA A 29 4.38 11.79 7.11
N GLN A 30 4.89 12.19 8.27
CA GLN A 30 4.11 12.96 9.25
C GLN A 30 3.68 14.33 8.72
N ARG A 31 4.54 15.03 7.95
CA ARG A 31 4.16 16.28 7.27
C ARG A 31 3.11 16.06 6.19
N ALA A 32 3.25 15.00 5.40
CA ALA A 32 2.24 14.66 4.39
C ALA A 32 0.89 14.41 5.04
N ARG A 33 0.86 13.63 6.13
CA ARG A 33 -0.32 13.35 6.93
C ARG A 33 -0.93 14.62 7.54
N ALA A 34 -0.12 15.48 8.14
CA ALA A 34 -0.58 16.78 8.67
C ALA A 34 -1.16 17.70 7.58
N ALA A 35 -0.74 17.52 6.33
CA ALA A 35 -1.29 18.22 5.17
C ALA A 35 -2.52 17.52 4.54
N GLY A 36 -3.08 16.50 5.20
CA GLY A 36 -4.22 15.73 4.69
C GLY A 36 -3.89 14.82 3.49
N ARG A 37 -2.60 14.52 3.27
CA ARG A 37 -2.14 13.65 2.17
C ARG A 37 -1.79 12.27 2.72
N LEU A 38 -2.83 11.51 3.06
CA LEU A 38 -2.70 10.17 3.64
C LEU A 38 -1.96 9.19 2.71
N SER A 39 -2.34 9.14 1.43
CA SER A 39 -1.66 8.31 0.43
C SER A 39 -0.15 8.53 0.35
N VAL A 40 0.30 9.78 0.41
CA VAL A 40 1.74 10.09 0.38
C VAL A 40 2.45 9.55 1.63
N ALA A 41 1.83 9.65 2.81
CA ALA A 41 2.39 9.09 4.04
C ALA A 41 2.49 7.55 3.97
N LEU A 42 1.40 6.89 3.55
CA LEU A 42 1.34 5.44 3.37
C LEU A 42 2.36 4.96 2.34
N GLN A 43 2.50 5.65 1.20
CA GLN A 43 3.48 5.31 0.18
C GLN A 43 4.90 5.33 0.74
N ILE A 44 5.25 6.32 1.56
CA ILE A 44 6.57 6.39 2.21
C ILE A 44 6.80 5.18 3.13
N TYR A 45 5.78 4.76 3.89
CA TYR A 45 5.92 3.61 4.80
C TYR A 45 6.00 2.27 4.06
N VAL A 46 5.18 2.07 3.02
CA VAL A 46 5.22 0.87 2.18
C VAL A 46 6.58 0.71 1.49
N ARG A 47 7.11 1.78 0.89
CA ARG A 47 8.44 1.79 0.24
C ARG A 47 9.59 1.48 1.19
N ARG A 48 9.38 1.61 2.50
CA ARG A 48 10.36 1.26 3.53
C ARG A 48 10.13 -0.11 4.14
N HIS A 49 9.15 -0.88 3.63
CA HIS A 49 8.70 -2.14 4.19
C HIS A 49 8.44 -2.04 5.70
N ALA A 50 7.69 -0.99 6.08
CA ALA A 50 7.48 -0.58 7.45
C ALA A 50 6.01 -0.82 7.88
N PRO A 51 5.57 -2.09 8.03
CA PRO A 51 4.16 -2.44 8.20
C PRO A 51 3.55 -1.85 9.48
N ALA A 52 4.31 -1.81 10.59
CA ALA A 52 3.85 -1.23 11.84
C ALA A 52 3.45 0.26 11.70
N GLN A 53 4.16 1.00 10.85
CA GLN A 53 3.86 2.41 10.58
C GLN A 53 2.64 2.58 9.69
N VAL A 54 2.41 1.65 8.74
CA VAL A 54 1.17 1.61 7.95
C VAL A 54 -0.04 1.36 8.86
N VAL A 55 0.05 0.35 9.74
CA VAL A 55 -0.99 0.01 10.71
C VAL A 55 -1.31 1.23 11.59
N ALA A 56 -0.30 1.83 12.20
CA ALA A 56 -0.48 3.01 13.06
C ALA A 56 -1.14 4.17 12.30
N CYS A 57 -0.70 4.45 11.08
CA CYS A 57 -1.27 5.52 10.25
C CYS A 57 -2.77 5.29 9.98
N LEU A 58 -3.15 4.08 9.57
CA LEU A 58 -4.54 3.76 9.25
C LEU A 58 -5.44 3.68 10.51
N GLN A 59 -4.92 3.16 11.63
CA GLN A 59 -5.67 3.09 12.88
C GLN A 59 -6.00 4.46 13.46
N GLU A 60 -5.09 5.42 13.31
CA GLU A 60 -5.27 6.77 13.83
C GLU A 60 -6.11 7.66 12.89
N ASP A 61 -5.99 7.49 11.57
CA ASP A 61 -6.68 8.37 10.61
C ASP A 61 -8.05 7.86 10.14
N LEU A 62 -8.34 6.56 10.30
CA LEU A 62 -9.61 5.96 9.90
C LEU A 62 -10.43 5.52 11.11
N PRO A 63 -11.77 5.69 11.09
CA PRO A 63 -12.66 5.17 12.13
C PRO A 63 -12.58 3.64 12.25
N SER A 64 -13.16 3.09 13.31
CA SER A 64 -13.20 1.64 13.57
C SER A 64 -14.17 0.86 12.69
N TRP A 65 -14.27 1.23 11.41
CA TRP A 65 -15.05 0.52 10.41
C TRP A 65 -14.39 -0.81 10.03
N PRO A 66 -15.17 -1.86 9.67
CA PRO A 66 -14.63 -3.15 9.25
C PRO A 66 -13.60 -3.04 8.12
N VAL A 67 -13.89 -2.22 7.11
CA VAL A 67 -13.04 -1.97 5.94
C VAL A 67 -11.61 -1.52 6.30
N ARG A 68 -11.43 -0.87 7.47
CA ARG A 68 -10.10 -0.46 7.95
C ARG A 68 -9.21 -1.68 8.20
N ALA A 69 -9.75 -2.74 8.78
CA ALA A 69 -9.00 -3.96 9.05
C ALA A 69 -8.56 -4.63 7.74
N GLN A 70 -9.46 -4.71 6.75
CA GLN A 70 -9.10 -5.28 5.45
C GLN A 70 -8.09 -4.43 4.69
N LEU A 71 -8.17 -3.11 4.79
CA LEU A 71 -7.19 -2.22 4.18
C LEU A 71 -5.79 -2.42 4.79
N ILE A 72 -5.71 -2.54 6.13
CA ILE A 72 -4.47 -2.85 6.84
C ILE A 72 -3.90 -4.18 6.34
N LEU A 73 -4.71 -5.25 6.32
CA LEU A 73 -4.30 -6.57 5.84
C LEU A 73 -3.81 -6.54 4.40
N ALA A 74 -4.47 -5.77 3.52
CA ALA A 74 -4.05 -5.64 2.13
C ALA A 74 -2.67 -5.00 1.98
N PHE A 75 -2.37 -3.95 2.75
CA PHE A 75 -1.03 -3.36 2.74
C PHE A 75 0.04 -4.30 3.32
N GLU A 76 -0.27 -5.03 4.41
CA GLU A 76 0.64 -5.98 5.00
C GLU A 76 0.99 -7.11 4.04
N GLU A 77 -0.01 -7.71 3.40
CA GLU A 77 0.18 -8.76 2.40
C GLU A 77 0.94 -8.24 1.18
N LEU A 78 0.68 -7.00 0.74
CA LEU A 78 1.44 -6.38 -0.36
C LEU A 78 2.93 -6.21 0.00
N ILE A 79 3.24 -5.74 1.21
CA ILE A 79 4.64 -5.62 1.68
C ILE A 79 5.30 -7.00 1.77
N GLN A 80 4.59 -8.02 2.26
CA GLN A 80 5.10 -9.39 2.31
C GLN A 80 5.32 -9.96 0.92
N LEU A 81 4.43 -9.68 -0.02
CA LEU A 81 4.56 -10.07 -1.42
C LEU A 81 5.83 -9.43 -2.02
N GLU A 82 6.03 -8.12 -1.87
CA GLU A 82 7.25 -7.42 -2.35
C GLU A 82 8.54 -7.98 -1.75
N THR A 83 8.52 -8.27 -0.45
CA THR A 83 9.66 -8.89 0.24
C THR A 83 9.95 -10.28 -0.32
N SER A 84 8.90 -11.08 -0.57
CA SER A 84 9.03 -12.43 -1.13
C SER A 84 9.63 -12.42 -2.53
N ALA A 85 9.27 -11.45 -3.37
CA ALA A 85 9.85 -11.30 -4.71
C ALA A 85 11.33 -10.93 -4.69
N GLN A 86 11.76 -10.07 -3.76
CA GLN A 86 13.18 -9.78 -3.58
C GLN A 86 13.97 -11.03 -3.17
N VAL A 87 13.39 -11.87 -2.29
CA VAL A 87 14.00 -13.14 -1.89
C VAL A 87 14.06 -14.13 -3.05
N ALA A 88 12.99 -14.27 -3.82
CA ALA A 88 12.96 -15.14 -5.00
C ALA A 88 14.00 -14.72 -6.06
N LEU A 89 14.18 -13.42 -6.28
CA LEU A 89 15.22 -12.89 -7.15
C LEU A 89 16.62 -13.21 -6.66
N ALA A 90 16.87 -13.03 -5.36
CA ALA A 90 18.14 -13.40 -4.76
C ALA A 90 18.43 -14.91 -4.85
N ALA A 91 17.39 -15.74 -4.94
CA ALA A 91 17.47 -17.18 -5.15
C ALA A 91 17.62 -17.59 -6.63
N GLY A 92 17.63 -16.65 -7.58
CA GLY A 92 17.87 -16.92 -9.00
C GLY A 92 16.62 -16.90 -9.89
N ALA A 93 15.48 -16.40 -9.41
CA ALA A 93 14.31 -16.22 -10.27
C ALA A 93 14.61 -15.30 -11.48
N PRO A 94 14.00 -15.53 -12.66
CA PRO A 94 14.22 -14.75 -13.86
C PRO A 94 13.92 -13.26 -13.69
N GLN A 95 14.72 -12.39 -14.30
CA GLN A 95 14.52 -10.94 -14.24
C GLN A 95 13.18 -10.49 -14.85
N ALA A 96 12.69 -11.17 -15.89
CA ALA A 96 11.40 -10.86 -16.50
C ALA A 96 10.23 -11.01 -15.50
N PHE A 97 10.34 -11.99 -14.60
CA PHE A 97 9.40 -12.20 -13.51
C PHE A 97 9.39 -10.99 -12.55
N ALA A 98 10.57 -10.49 -12.16
CA ALA A 98 10.70 -9.31 -11.31
C ALA A 98 10.05 -8.07 -11.88
N THR A 99 10.20 -7.83 -13.19
CA THR A 99 9.62 -6.66 -13.85
C THR A 99 8.10 -6.74 -13.84
N SER A 100 7.53 -7.86 -14.29
CA SER A 100 6.07 -8.05 -14.28
C SER A 100 5.50 -7.94 -12.87
N PHE A 101 6.20 -8.51 -11.90
CA PHE A 101 5.82 -8.45 -10.50
C PHE A 101 5.83 -7.02 -9.96
N THR A 102 6.88 -6.24 -10.25
CA THR A 102 7.01 -4.85 -9.79
C THR A 102 5.89 -3.97 -10.34
N ASP A 103 5.51 -4.16 -11.60
CA ASP A 103 4.41 -3.41 -12.22
C ASP A 103 3.06 -3.74 -11.55
N VAL A 104 2.83 -5.02 -11.24
CA VAL A 104 1.59 -5.49 -10.58
C VAL A 104 1.52 -4.98 -9.14
N SER A 105 2.62 -5.07 -8.38
CA SER A 105 2.67 -4.58 -7.00
C SER A 105 2.48 -3.07 -6.95
N GLN A 106 3.06 -2.33 -7.91
CA GLN A 106 2.91 -0.90 -8.04
C GLN A 106 1.46 -0.49 -8.31
N HIS A 107 0.76 -1.19 -9.22
CA HIS A 107 -0.66 -0.92 -9.46
C HIS A 107 -1.54 -1.30 -8.26
N ALA A 108 -1.27 -2.43 -7.60
CA ALA A 108 -1.98 -2.80 -6.37
C ALA A 108 -1.80 -1.73 -5.29
N LEU A 109 -0.57 -1.22 -5.11
CA LEU A 109 -0.26 -0.14 -4.19
C LEU A 109 -1.06 1.12 -4.51
N GLU A 110 -1.05 1.57 -5.77
CA GLU A 110 -1.78 2.77 -6.20
C GLU A 110 -3.28 2.69 -5.85
N ASN A 111 -3.90 1.52 -6.07
CA ASN A 111 -5.31 1.33 -5.73
C ASN A 111 -5.58 1.33 -4.23
N LEU A 112 -4.71 0.69 -3.43
CA LEU A 112 -4.84 0.71 -1.98
C LEU A 112 -4.69 2.14 -1.45
N LEU A 113 -3.76 2.92 -2.00
CA LEU A 113 -3.58 4.33 -1.65
C LEU A 113 -4.82 5.16 -2.01
N GLN A 114 -5.37 4.98 -3.21
CA GLN A 114 -6.60 5.67 -3.62
C GLN A 114 -7.80 5.27 -2.75
N THR A 115 -7.86 4.01 -2.31
CA THR A 115 -8.90 3.50 -1.41
C THR A 115 -8.77 4.13 -0.02
N ALA A 116 -7.55 4.21 0.51
CA ALA A 116 -7.26 4.89 1.77
C ALA A 116 -7.68 6.36 1.73
N ASP A 117 -7.33 7.09 0.65
CA ASP A 117 -7.73 8.50 0.47
C ASP A 117 -9.25 8.65 0.37
N ARG A 118 -9.94 7.77 -0.36
CA ARG A 118 -11.42 7.76 -0.45
C ARG A 118 -12.06 7.54 0.93
N LEU A 119 -11.61 6.53 1.67
CA LEU A 119 -12.12 6.24 3.01
C LEU A 119 -11.85 7.37 4.00
N TRP A 120 -10.66 7.97 3.93
CA TRP A 120 -10.30 9.12 4.76
C TRP A 120 -11.16 10.33 4.44
N ALA A 121 -11.38 10.64 3.17
CA ALA A 121 -12.24 11.75 2.75
C ALA A 121 -13.69 11.58 3.24
N VAL A 122 -14.21 10.34 3.25
CA VAL A 122 -15.53 10.03 3.81
C VAL A 122 -15.53 10.15 5.33
N ALA A 123 -14.48 9.66 6.01
CA ALA A 123 -14.36 9.77 7.46
C ALA A 123 -14.33 11.22 7.96
N VAL A 124 -13.63 12.11 7.25
CA VAL A 124 -13.54 13.55 7.58
C VAL A 124 -14.90 14.24 7.48
N GLN A 125 -15.81 13.77 6.61
CA GLN A 125 -17.16 14.33 6.47
C GLN A 125 -18.09 13.98 7.64
N ARG A 126 -17.70 13.05 8.52
CA ARG A 126 -18.48 12.64 9.71
C ARG A 126 -19.91 12.18 9.39
N VAL A 127 -20.10 11.56 8.22
CA VAL A 127 -21.37 10.93 7.84
C VAL A 127 -21.59 9.70 8.73
N ASP A 128 -22.84 9.45 9.12
CA ASP A 128 -23.21 8.28 9.91
C ASP A 128 -22.88 6.98 9.16
N TYR A 129 -22.30 6.02 9.87
CA TYR A 129 -21.97 4.70 9.34
C TYR A 129 -23.20 4.01 8.72
N ALA A 130 -24.39 4.20 9.29
CA ALA A 130 -25.62 3.59 8.77
C ALA A 130 -25.92 3.98 7.31
N VAL A 131 -25.58 5.23 6.92
CA VAL A 131 -25.77 5.72 5.55
C VAL A 131 -24.73 5.12 4.59
N LEU A 132 -23.52 4.87 5.10
CA LEU A 132 -22.38 4.38 4.33
C LEU A 132 -22.27 2.86 4.30
N GLN A 133 -23.04 2.15 5.13
CA GLN A 133 -22.86 0.74 5.43
C GLN A 133 -22.72 -0.12 4.17
N GLN A 134 -23.68 -0.01 3.25
CA GLN A 134 -23.67 -0.81 2.01
C GLN A 134 -22.45 -0.51 1.13
N GLY A 135 -22.01 0.75 1.06
CA GLY A 135 -20.81 1.13 0.32
C GLY A 135 -19.53 0.57 0.96
N LEU A 136 -19.45 0.64 2.29
CA LEU A 136 -18.31 0.12 3.06
C LEU A 136 -18.25 -1.41 3.04
N GLU A 137 -19.37 -2.11 3.02
CA GLU A 137 -19.44 -3.57 2.87
C GLU A 137 -18.93 -4.02 1.50
N ARG A 138 -19.34 -3.36 0.41
CA ARG A 138 -18.81 -3.65 -0.94
C ARG A 138 -17.31 -3.42 -1.02
N GLU A 139 -16.83 -2.35 -0.40
CA GLU A 139 -15.40 -2.03 -0.34
C GLU A 139 -14.63 -3.07 0.49
N ASP A 140 -15.21 -3.54 1.60
CA ASP A 140 -14.65 -4.61 2.43
C ASP A 140 -14.50 -5.92 1.63
N GLU A 141 -15.57 -6.37 0.95
CA GLU A 141 -15.54 -7.56 0.08
C GLU A 141 -14.52 -7.44 -1.05
N ARG A 142 -14.37 -6.24 -1.61
CA ARG A 142 -13.37 -5.96 -2.64
C ARG A 142 -11.96 -6.10 -2.10
N LEU A 143 -11.67 -5.51 -0.94
CA LEU A 143 -10.36 -5.63 -0.29
C LEU A 143 -10.06 -7.07 0.10
N GLN A 144 -11.06 -7.83 0.58
CA GLN A 144 -10.91 -9.26 0.87
C GLN A 144 -10.47 -10.06 -0.37
N ARG A 145 -11.08 -9.80 -1.54
CA ARG A 145 -10.69 -10.44 -2.80
C ARG A 145 -9.26 -10.08 -3.21
N LEU A 146 -8.88 -8.81 -3.06
CA LEU A 146 -7.53 -8.35 -3.34
C LEU A 146 -6.50 -9.01 -2.41
N VAL A 147 -6.77 -9.06 -1.09
CA VAL A 147 -5.95 -9.77 -0.10
C VAL A 147 -5.76 -11.24 -0.50
N GLY A 148 -6.85 -11.94 -0.83
CA GLY A 148 -6.79 -13.33 -1.24
C GLY A 148 -6.01 -13.57 -2.53
N ALA A 149 -5.96 -12.58 -3.44
CA ALA A 149 -5.17 -12.67 -4.65
C ALA A 149 -3.67 -12.39 -4.40
N ILE A 150 -3.36 -11.39 -3.57
CA ILE A 150 -1.97 -11.07 -3.16
C ILE A 150 -1.36 -12.27 -2.43
N ARG A 151 -2.11 -12.90 -1.53
CA ARG A 151 -1.68 -14.09 -0.80
C ARG A 151 -1.40 -15.27 -1.74
N ARG A 152 -2.30 -15.55 -2.69
CA ARG A 152 -2.09 -16.61 -3.70
C ARG A 152 -0.84 -16.37 -4.54
N ALA A 153 -0.62 -15.14 -5.02
CA ALA A 153 0.59 -14.80 -5.76
C ALA A 153 1.87 -15.02 -4.92
N ARG A 154 1.80 -14.75 -3.61
CA ARG A 154 2.91 -15.03 -2.68
C ARG A 154 3.16 -16.52 -2.51
N GLU A 155 2.11 -17.31 -2.32
CA GLU A 155 2.19 -18.76 -2.18
C GLU A 155 2.80 -19.42 -3.42
N GLU A 156 2.37 -19.00 -4.61
CA GLU A 156 2.92 -19.50 -5.87
C GLU A 156 4.37 -19.10 -6.10
N LEU A 157 4.72 -17.86 -5.73
CA LEU A 157 6.11 -17.42 -5.77
C LEU A 157 6.99 -18.28 -4.85
N ALA A 158 6.50 -18.63 -3.66
CA ALA A 158 7.19 -19.56 -2.76
C ALA A 158 7.34 -20.96 -3.39
N LEU A 159 6.30 -21.48 -4.06
CA LEU A 159 6.35 -22.78 -4.75
C LEU A 159 7.38 -22.77 -5.89
N ILE A 160 7.38 -21.74 -6.74
CA ILE A 160 8.37 -21.57 -7.81
C ILE A 160 9.79 -21.51 -7.24
N THR A 161 9.98 -20.73 -6.17
CA THR A 161 11.30 -20.58 -5.54
C THR A 161 11.79 -21.92 -4.97
N LEU A 162 10.89 -22.77 -4.46
CA LEU A 162 11.21 -24.09 -3.93
C LEU A 162 11.49 -25.12 -5.03
N ALA A 163 10.79 -25.04 -6.17
CA ALA A 163 10.84 -26.02 -7.25
C ALA A 163 12.09 -25.93 -8.14
N ASP A 164 13.05 -25.04 -7.85
CA ASP A 164 14.23 -24.75 -8.69
C ASP A 164 13.81 -24.49 -10.15
N ALA A 165 12.95 -23.48 -10.27
CA ALA A 165 11.98 -23.25 -11.33
C ALA A 165 12.42 -23.53 -12.78
N HIS A 166 11.57 -24.24 -13.51
CA HIS A 166 11.65 -24.36 -14.97
C HIS A 166 10.76 -23.29 -15.63
N ALA A 167 11.10 -22.88 -16.86
CA ALA A 167 10.43 -21.78 -17.57
C ALA A 167 8.89 -21.89 -17.65
N ALA A 168 8.34 -23.11 -17.71
CA ALA A 168 6.89 -23.36 -17.80
C ALA A 168 6.11 -23.02 -16.53
N ASP A 169 6.74 -23.07 -15.35
CA ASP A 169 6.05 -22.75 -14.09
C ASP A 169 5.83 -21.23 -13.93
N PHE A 170 6.62 -20.42 -14.63
CA PHE A 170 6.50 -18.96 -14.61
C PHE A 170 5.30 -18.42 -15.39
N ASP A 171 4.82 -19.14 -16.40
CA ASP A 171 3.65 -18.72 -17.19
C ASP A 171 2.38 -18.72 -16.31
N HIS A 172 2.22 -19.73 -15.44
CA HIS A 172 1.10 -19.79 -14.50
C HIS A 172 1.08 -18.62 -13.51
N VAL A 173 2.24 -18.24 -12.97
CA VAL A 173 2.29 -17.10 -12.05
C VAL A 173 2.10 -15.77 -12.78
N THR A 174 2.51 -15.69 -14.04
CA THR A 174 2.23 -14.52 -14.89
C THR A 174 0.72 -14.33 -15.09
N ASP A 175 -0.05 -15.40 -15.26
CA ASP A 175 -1.51 -15.32 -15.41
C ASP A 175 -2.20 -14.87 -14.11
N HIS A 176 -1.74 -15.29 -12.94
CA HIS A 176 -2.27 -14.78 -11.68
C HIS A 176 -1.84 -13.35 -11.37
N LEU A 177 -0.62 -12.97 -11.75
CA LEU A 177 -0.18 -11.58 -11.72
C LEU A 177 -1.03 -10.71 -12.67
N ARG A 178 -1.44 -11.22 -13.83
CA ARG A 178 -2.42 -10.55 -14.70
C ARG A 178 -3.77 -10.41 -14.04
N LEU A 179 -4.30 -11.46 -13.41
CA LEU A 179 -5.56 -11.40 -12.68
C LEU A 179 -5.51 -10.35 -11.54
N LEU A 180 -4.39 -10.27 -10.81
CA LEU A 180 -4.11 -9.20 -9.86
C LEU A 180 -4.08 -7.82 -10.52
N ALA A 181 -3.37 -7.68 -11.64
CA ALA A 181 -3.33 -6.44 -12.40
C ALA A 181 -4.72 -6.03 -12.92
N ASP A 182 -5.56 -6.98 -13.30
CA ASP A 182 -6.91 -6.73 -13.79
C ASP A 182 -7.83 -6.29 -12.65
N MET A 183 -7.76 -6.95 -11.48
CA MET A 183 -8.46 -6.47 -10.28
C MET A 183 -7.98 -5.09 -9.84
N ALA A 184 -6.70 -4.79 -10.06
CA ALA A 184 -6.14 -3.47 -9.85
C ALA A 184 -6.61 -2.45 -10.94
N ARG A 185 -6.87 -2.87 -12.17
CA ARG A 185 -7.20 -1.94 -13.28
C ARG A 185 -8.70 -1.71 -13.48
N HIS A 186 -9.55 -2.70 -13.20
CA HIS A 186 -10.99 -2.64 -13.50
C HIS A 186 -11.76 -1.58 -12.69
N ASP A 187 -11.12 -0.89 -11.74
CA ASP A 187 -11.77 0.08 -10.85
C ASP A 187 -11.82 1.52 -11.38
N ARG A 188 -11.28 1.81 -12.58
CA ARG A 188 -11.12 3.20 -13.07
C ARG A 188 -12.30 3.82 -13.83
N GLY A 189 -13.38 3.10 -14.17
CA GLY A 189 -14.40 3.74 -15.03
C GLY A 189 -15.78 3.10 -15.22
N GLY A 190 -16.05 1.88 -14.74
CA GLY A 190 -17.28 1.18 -15.12
C GLY A 190 -18.53 1.55 -14.33
N GLN A 191 -18.47 1.50 -13.00
CA GLN A 191 -19.69 1.43 -12.17
C GLN A 191 -20.14 2.76 -11.55
N GLN A 192 -19.27 3.77 -11.51
CA GLN A 192 -19.58 5.03 -10.82
C GLN A 192 -20.51 5.95 -11.64
N ILE A 193 -20.56 5.79 -12.96
CA ILE A 193 -21.46 6.57 -13.82
C ILE A 193 -22.89 6.03 -13.75
N GLU A 194 -23.06 4.70 -13.70
CA GLU A 194 -24.37 4.05 -13.73
C GLU A 194 -25.14 4.28 -12.42
N ALA A 195 -24.51 4.07 -11.27
CA ALA A 195 -25.16 4.25 -9.96
C ALA A 195 -25.49 5.72 -9.62
N VAL A 196 -24.65 6.68 -10.05
CA VAL A 196 -24.95 8.11 -9.86
C VAL A 196 -26.07 8.56 -10.80
N SER A 197 -26.12 8.03 -12.03
CA SER A 197 -27.21 8.31 -12.96
C SER A 197 -28.56 7.73 -12.50
N GLU A 198 -28.53 6.57 -11.84
CA GLU A 198 -29.73 5.92 -11.31
C GLU A 198 -30.28 6.64 -10.07
N TRP A 199 -29.40 7.12 -9.19
CA TRP A 199 -29.80 7.92 -8.02
C TRP A 199 -30.31 9.31 -8.39
N LEU A 200 -29.72 9.96 -9.40
CA LEU A 200 -30.18 11.27 -9.91
C LEU A 200 -31.53 11.21 -10.65
N ASN A 201 -31.93 10.04 -11.15
CA ASN A 201 -33.21 9.86 -11.86
C ASN A 201 -34.37 9.43 -10.95
N GLN A 202 -34.13 9.17 -9.65
CA GLN A 202 -35.15 8.71 -8.69
C GLN A 202 -35.61 9.80 -7.70
N GLY A 203 -35.16 11.05 -7.84
CA GLY A 203 -35.59 12.21 -7.05
C GLY A 203 -36.15 13.33 -7.91
#